data_AF-A0A3B3DB59-F1
#
_entry.id   AF-A0A3B3DB59-F1
#
_cell.length_a   1.000
_cell.length_b   1.000
_cell.length_c   1.000
_cell.angle_alpha   90.00
_cell.angle_beta   90.00
_cell.angle_gamma   90.00
#
_symmetry.space_group_name_H-M   'P 1'
#
loop_
_entity.id
_entity.type
_entity.pdbx_description
1 polymer ?
#
loop_
_entity_poly.entity_id
_entity_poly.type
_entity_poly.pdbx_seq_one_letter_code
_entity_poly.pdbx_strand_id
1 'polypeptide(L)'
;MLNHHCRGGVDLRDELQIQAAVAAGDVCTVRRMLEQGYSPRIRDANGWTLLHFSAAKGKERCVRVFLEHGGQPRSLQDLCRIEIRHRIGLQSLKSLEDLPIAKVMKDYLQHKFES
;
A
#
# COMPACT_ATOMS: atom_id res chain seq x y z
N MET A 1 -5.06 -13.03 -6.65
CA MET A 1 -3.66 -12.82 -7.06
C MET A 1 -3.24 -11.47 -6.55
N LEU A 2 -2.35 -11.40 -5.56
CA LEU A 2 -1.83 -10.13 -5.06
C LEU A 2 -0.64 -9.76 -5.96
N ASN A 3 -0.81 -8.71 -6.75
CA ASN A 3 0.22 -8.22 -7.68
C ASN A 3 1.37 -7.61 -6.87
N HIS A 4 2.45 -8.36 -6.71
CA HIS A 4 3.71 -7.91 -6.14
C HIS A 4 4.46 -7.08 -7.17
N HIS A 5 4.49 -5.78 -6.98
CA HIS A 5 5.39 -4.86 -7.70
C HIS A 5 6.03 -3.98 -6.64
N CYS A 6 7.13 -4.47 -6.10
CA CYS A 6 7.94 -3.82 -5.08
C CYS A 6 8.85 -2.81 -5.77
N ARG A 7 8.75 -1.53 -5.40
CA ARG A 7 9.77 -0.52 -5.71
C ARG A 7 10.60 -0.28 -4.47
N GLY A 8 11.83 -0.79 -4.48
CA GLY A 8 12.87 -0.43 -3.52
C GLY A 8 13.25 -1.54 -2.54
N GLY A 9 14.36 -2.21 -2.84
CA GLY A 9 15.41 -2.59 -1.88
C GLY A 9 15.13 -3.59 -0.75
N VAL A 10 13.88 -3.98 -0.47
CA VAL A 10 13.59 -5.04 0.50
C VAL A 10 13.59 -6.42 -0.14
N ASP A 11 14.16 -7.41 0.53
CA ASP A 11 14.11 -8.80 0.08
C ASP A 11 12.64 -9.21 -0.07
N LEU A 12 12.24 -9.62 -1.28
CA LEU A 12 10.90 -10.12 -1.60
C LEU A 12 10.44 -11.19 -0.61
N ARG A 13 11.41 -11.93 -0.04
CA ARG A 13 11.20 -12.93 1.00
C ARG A 13 10.70 -12.32 2.31
N ASP A 14 11.29 -11.21 2.75
CA ASP A 14 10.89 -10.53 4.00
C ASP A 14 9.49 -9.93 3.87
N GLU A 15 9.17 -9.34 2.72
CA GLU A 15 7.84 -8.78 2.48
C GLU A 15 6.76 -9.86 2.49
N LEU A 16 7.00 -11.00 1.83
CA LEU A 16 6.07 -12.12 1.84
C LEU A 16 5.92 -12.71 3.26
N GLN A 17 7.02 -12.84 4.00
CA GLN A 17 7.03 -13.37 5.35
C GLN A 17 6.22 -12.49 6.31
N ILE A 18 6.43 -11.17 6.30
CA ILE A 18 5.69 -10.26 7.19
C ILE A 18 4.21 -10.17 6.81
N GLN A 19 3.87 -10.23 5.52
CA GLN A 19 2.48 -10.29 5.07
C GLN A 19 1.78 -11.58 5.53
N ALA A 20 2.45 -12.72 5.47
CA ALA A 20 1.93 -13.98 6.00
C ALA A 20 1.72 -13.91 7.52
N ALA A 21 2.68 -13.34 8.26
CA ALA A 21 2.55 -13.13 9.70
C ALA A 21 1.36 -12.22 10.04
N VAL A 22 1.15 -11.14 9.29
CA VAL A 22 -0.03 -10.27 9.45
C VAL A 22 -1.32 -11.02 9.12
N ALA A 23 -1.36 -11.81 8.04
CA ALA A 23 -2.55 -12.60 7.67
C ALA A 23 -2.92 -13.61 8.77
N ALA A 24 -1.91 -14.26 9.38
CA ALA A 24 -2.09 -15.12 10.54
C ALA A 24 -2.51 -14.33 11.80
N GLY A 25 -2.04 -13.09 11.94
CA GLY A 25 -2.16 -12.32 13.18
C GLY A 25 -1.03 -12.61 14.17
N ASP A 26 0.09 -13.14 13.69
CA ASP A 26 1.29 -13.40 14.47
C ASP A 26 2.03 -12.09 14.76
N VAL A 27 1.66 -11.48 15.89
CA VAL A 27 2.24 -10.22 16.36
C VAL A 27 3.71 -10.39 16.74
N CYS A 28 4.12 -11.57 17.22
CA CYS A 28 5.49 -11.83 17.65
C CYS A 28 6.46 -11.76 16.45
N THR A 29 6.10 -12.42 15.36
CA THR A 29 6.89 -12.36 14.12
C THR A 29 6.89 -10.95 13.54
N VAL A 30 5.75 -10.25 13.52
CA VAL A 30 5.68 -8.86 13.05
C VAL A 30 6.61 -7.95 13.85
N ARG A 31 6.56 -8.02 15.19
CA ARG A 31 7.40 -7.19 16.06
C ARG A 31 8.89 -7.48 15.84
N ARG A 32 9.28 -8.75 15.81
CA ARG A 32 10.67 -9.16 15.57
C ARG A 32 11.21 -8.61 14.25
N MET A 33 10.43 -8.64 13.18
CA MET A 33 10.86 -8.12 11.88
C MET A 33 11.00 -6.60 11.90
N LEU A 34 10.11 -5.88 12.57
CA LEU A 34 10.23 -4.42 12.74
C LEU A 34 11.46 -4.05 13.58
N GLU A 35 11.76 -4.81 14.64
CA GLU A 35 12.98 -4.66 15.45
C GLU A 35 14.27 -4.96 14.66
N GLN A 36 14.20 -5.85 13.67
CA GLN A 36 15.31 -6.15 12.74
C GLN A 36 15.53 -5.05 11.69
N GLY A 37 14.78 -3.94 11.75
CA GLY A 37 14.92 -2.80 10.85
C GLY A 37 14.00 -2.85 9.62
N TYR A 38 13.04 -3.78 9.58
CA TYR A 38 12.04 -3.78 8.51
C TYR A 38 11.19 -2.50 8.58
N SER A 39 11.13 -1.74 7.49
CA SER A 39 10.39 -0.48 7.45
C SER A 39 8.88 -0.72 7.28
N PRO A 40 8.02 -0.30 8.22
CA PRO A 40 6.57 -0.45 8.08
C PRO A 40 5.95 0.52 7.04
N ARG A 41 6.76 1.43 6.48
CA ARG A 41 6.32 2.47 5.54
C ARG A 41 6.40 2.04 4.08
N ILE A 42 6.89 0.83 3.81
CA ILE A 42 7.00 0.28 2.46
C ILE A 42 5.61 0.22 1.83
N ARG A 43 5.52 0.67 0.57
CA ARG A 43 4.29 0.72 -0.21
C ARG A 43 4.39 -0.21 -1.40
N ASP A 44 3.33 -0.98 -1.65
CA ASP A 44 3.19 -1.71 -2.91
C ASP A 44 2.89 -0.77 -4.09
N ALA A 45 2.79 -1.30 -5.31
CA ALA A 45 2.43 -0.53 -6.50
C ALA A 45 1.04 0.16 -6.43
N ASN A 46 0.17 -0.25 -5.52
CA ASN A 46 -1.12 0.38 -5.26
C ASN A 46 -1.04 1.43 -4.13
N GLY A 47 0.13 1.63 -3.52
CA GLY A 47 0.32 2.52 -2.37
C GLY A 47 -0.12 1.91 -1.04
N TRP A 48 -0.37 0.59 -0.98
CA TRP A 48 -0.71 -0.13 0.25
C TRP A 48 0.53 -0.37 1.11
N THR A 49 0.36 -0.15 2.40
CA THR A 49 1.34 -0.47 3.45
C THR A 49 0.86 -1.65 4.28
N LEU A 50 1.71 -2.20 5.14
CA LEU A 50 1.32 -3.25 6.08
C LEU A 50 0.21 -2.84 7.06
N LEU A 51 0.10 -1.54 7.36
CA LEU A 51 -1.02 -1.00 8.12
C LEU A 51 -2.36 -1.19 7.39
N HIS A 52 -2.38 -0.95 6.07
CA HIS A 52 -3.57 -1.19 5.25
C HIS A 52 -3.92 -2.67 5.19
N PHE A 53 -2.91 -3.53 5.03
CA PHE A 53 -3.11 -4.97 4.97
C PHE A 53 -3.66 -5.54 6.29
N SER A 54 -3.09 -5.13 7.42
CA SER A 54 -3.57 -5.54 8.75
C SER A 54 -4.98 -5.03 9.04
N ALA A 55 -5.31 -3.79 8.67
CA ALA A 55 -6.66 -3.25 8.80
C ALA A 55 -7.66 -4.02 7.93
N ALA A 56 -7.33 -4.29 6.65
CA ALA A 56 -8.19 -5.04 5.74
C ALA A 56 -8.42 -6.49 6.20
N LYS A 57 -7.48 -7.07 6.95
CA LYS A 57 -7.60 -8.41 7.54
C LYS A 57 -8.24 -8.42 8.93
N GLY A 58 -8.61 -7.25 9.49
CA GLY A 58 -9.19 -7.13 10.83
C GLY A 58 -8.21 -7.46 11.97
N LYS A 59 -6.91 -7.29 11.74
CA LYS A 59 -5.85 -7.69 12.69
C LYS A 59 -5.47 -6.53 13.58
N GLU A 60 -6.34 -6.17 14.51
CA GLU A 60 -6.21 -4.99 15.38
C GLU A 60 -4.86 -4.93 16.13
N ARG A 61 -4.36 -6.07 16.64
CA ARG A 61 -3.07 -6.10 17.33
C ARG A 61 -1.89 -5.77 16.41
N CYS A 62 -1.92 -6.28 15.17
CA CYS A 62 -0.92 -5.93 14.16
C CYS A 62 -1.02 -4.46 13.77
N VAL A 63 -2.25 -3.93 13.62
CA VAL A 63 -2.49 -2.50 13.37
C VAL A 63 -1.84 -1.64 14.46
N ARG A 64 -2.05 -1.97 15.74
CA ARG A 64 -1.41 -1.26 16.85
C ARG A 64 0.12 -1.29 16.76
N VAL A 65 0.71 -2.46 16.53
CA VAL A 65 2.17 -2.58 16.41
C VAL A 65 2.72 -1.75 15.26
N PHE A 66 2.05 -1.75 14.10
CA PHE A 66 2.49 -0.91 12.98
C PHE A 66 2.37 0.58 13.27
N LEU A 67 1.32 1.03 13.98
CA LEU A 67 1.18 2.43 14.40
C LEU A 67 2.27 2.83 15.40
N GLU A 68 2.59 1.97 16.36
CA GLU A 68 3.68 2.18 17.33
C GLU A 68 5.05 2.34 16.65
N HIS A 69 5.29 1.62 15.55
CA HIS A 69 6.55 1.64 14.82
C HIS A 69 6.56 2.63 13.64
N GLY A 70 5.66 3.63 13.62
CA GLY A 70 5.69 4.71 12.64
C GLY A 70 5.01 4.38 11.30
N GLY A 71 4.16 3.37 11.26
CA GLY A 71 3.24 3.09 10.16
C GLY A 71 2.24 4.23 9.99
N GLN A 72 2.12 4.75 8.77
CA GLN A 72 1.24 5.89 8.48
C GLN A 72 -0.07 5.47 7.82
N PRO A 73 -1.21 6.05 8.25
CA PRO A 73 -2.48 5.91 7.55
C PRO A 73 -2.44 6.64 6.19
N ARG A 74 -3.38 6.32 5.28
CA ARG A 74 -3.46 7.01 3.98
C ARG A 74 -3.59 8.52 4.14
N SER A 75 -2.94 9.24 3.24
CA SER A 75 -3.25 10.64 2.99
C SER A 75 -4.64 10.78 2.35
N LEU A 76 -5.26 11.96 2.51
CA LEU A 76 -6.51 12.29 1.81
C LEU A 76 -6.37 12.17 0.29
N GLN A 77 -5.21 12.55 -0.25
CA GLN A 77 -4.90 12.38 -1.68
C GLN A 77 -4.98 10.90 -2.08
N ASP A 78 -4.34 10.00 -1.35
CA ASP A 78 -4.41 8.57 -1.68
C ASP A 78 -5.84 8.04 -1.67
N LEU A 79 -6.68 8.50 -0.73
CA LEU A 79 -8.09 8.13 -0.67
C LEU A 79 -8.87 8.68 -1.88
N CYS A 80 -8.70 9.96 -2.20
CA CYS A 80 -9.34 10.58 -3.36
C CYS A 80 -8.96 9.87 -4.66
N ARG A 81 -7.67 9.56 -4.86
CA ARG A 81 -7.20 8.82 -6.04
C ARG A 81 -7.88 7.46 -6.17
N ILE A 82 -8.00 6.72 -5.08
CA ILE A 82 -8.61 5.39 -5.05
C ILE A 82 -10.10 5.46 -5.35
N GLU A 83 -10.82 6.39 -4.71
CA GLU A 83 -12.25 6.57 -4.94
C GLU A 83 -12.53 6.98 -6.39
N ILE A 84 -11.76 7.92 -6.94
CA ILE A 84 -11.90 8.34 -8.34
C ILE A 84 -11.65 7.16 -9.28
N ARG A 85 -10.61 6.36 -9.05
CA ARG A 85 -10.33 5.14 -9.83
C ARG A 85 -11.48 4.12 -9.74
N HIS A 86 -12.07 3.95 -8.57
CA HIS A 86 -13.17 3.02 -8.35
C HIS A 86 -14.44 3.47 -9.09
N ARG A 87 -14.71 4.78 -9.13
CA ARG A 87 -15.86 5.38 -9.83
C ARG A 87 -15.72 5.35 -11.35
N ILE A 88 -14.52 5.62 -11.86
CA ILE A 88 -14.23 5.67 -13.31
C ILE A 88 -14.14 4.26 -13.91
N GLY A 89 -13.71 3.27 -13.13
CA GLY A 89 -13.54 1.89 -13.57
C GLY A 89 -12.25 1.68 -14.38
N LEU A 90 -11.64 0.49 -14.25
CA LEU A 90 -10.34 0.15 -14.85
C LEU A 90 -10.29 0.31 -16.39
N GLN A 91 -11.43 0.18 -17.07
CA GLN A 91 -11.49 0.29 -18.54
C GLN A 91 -11.40 1.73 -19.03
N SER A 92 -11.95 2.70 -18.29
CA SER A 92 -11.86 4.12 -18.65
C SER A 92 -10.49 4.73 -18.32
N LEU A 93 -9.62 3.99 -17.61
CA LEU A 93 -8.24 4.40 -17.35
C LEU A 93 -7.37 4.40 -18.63
N LYS A 94 -7.76 3.61 -19.64
CA LYS A 94 -7.11 3.59 -20.97
C LYS A 94 -7.49 4.82 -21.80
N SER A 95 -8.73 5.28 -21.69
CA SER A 95 -9.25 6.48 -22.34
C SER A 95 -8.95 7.76 -21.56
N LEU A 96 -8.16 7.68 -20.49
CA LEU A 96 -7.85 8.82 -19.63
C LEU A 96 -6.99 9.87 -20.36
N GLU A 97 -6.32 9.46 -21.44
CA GLU A 97 -5.60 10.33 -22.35
C GLU A 97 -6.55 11.27 -23.11
N ASP A 98 -7.79 10.87 -23.35
CA ASP A 98 -8.79 11.61 -24.11
C ASP A 98 -9.62 12.58 -23.26
N LEU A 99 -9.57 12.46 -21.92
CA LEU A 99 -10.31 13.40 -21.06
C LEU A 99 -9.71 14.81 -21.11
N PRO A 100 -10.56 15.86 -21.12
CA PRO A 100 -10.14 17.26 -21.05
C PRO A 100 -9.77 17.65 -19.62
N ILE A 101 -8.92 16.85 -18.98
CA ILE A 101 -8.37 17.10 -17.64
C ILE A 101 -6.88 17.43 -17.75
N ALA A 102 -6.38 18.20 -16.78
CA ALA A 102 -4.97 18.59 -16.72
C ALA A 102 -4.06 17.35 -16.69
N LYS A 103 -2.90 17.43 -17.37
CA LYS A 103 -1.88 16.36 -17.41
C LYS A 103 -1.49 15.87 -16.01
N VAL A 104 -1.32 16.78 -15.07
CA VAL A 104 -1.03 16.47 -13.66
C VAL A 104 -2.08 15.55 -13.03
N MET A 105 -3.36 15.76 -13.36
CA MET A 105 -4.46 14.91 -12.89
C MET A 105 -4.43 13.53 -13.58
N LYS A 106 -4.01 13.46 -14.85
CA LYS A 106 -3.79 12.18 -15.55
C LYS A 106 -2.66 11.40 -14.88
N ASP A 107 -1.53 12.03 -14.61
CA ASP A 107 -0.37 11.40 -13.95
C ASP A 107 -0.71 10.93 -12.52
N TYR A 108 -1.48 11.74 -11.79
CA TYR A 108 -2.03 11.39 -10.48
C TYR A 108 -2.96 10.17 -10.53
N LEU A 109 -3.91 10.15 -11.47
CA LEU A 109 -4.81 9.01 -11.66
C LEU A 109 -4.14 7.80 -12.31
N GLN A 110 -2.99 7.95 -12.97
CA GLN A 110 -2.17 6.86 -13.49
C GLN A 110 -1.18 6.32 -12.44
N HIS A 111 -1.01 7.00 -11.30
CA HIS A 111 0.01 6.65 -10.29
C HIS A 111 1.42 6.60 -10.88
N LYS A 112 1.71 7.52 -11.80
CA LYS A 112 3.04 7.71 -12.39
C LYS A 112 3.88 8.72 -11.60
N PHE A 113 3.66 8.85 -10.29
CA PHE A 113 4.60 9.58 -9.44
C PHE A 113 5.77 8.66 -9.14
N GLU A 114 6.73 8.67 -10.04
CA GLU A 114 8.06 8.17 -9.80
C GLU A 114 9.01 9.35 -9.90
N SER A 115 9.44 9.85 -8.75
CA SER A 115 10.70 10.56 -8.50
C SER A 115 10.93 10.53 -7.00
#